data_AF-A0A381W0M0-F1
#
_entry.id   AF-A0A381W0M0-F1
#
_cell.length_a   1.000
_cell.length_b   1.000
_cell.length_c   1.000
_cell.angle_alpha   90.00
_cell.angle_beta   90.00
_cell.angle_gamma   90.00
#
_symmetry.space_group_name_H-M   'P 1'
#
loop_
_entity.id
_entity.type
_entity.pdbx_description
1 polymer ?
#
loop_
_entity_poly.entity_id
_entity_poly.type
_entity_poly.pdbx_seq_one_letter_code
_entity_poly.pdbx_strand_id
1 'polypeptide(L)'
;MAKIKLRIGKDEIEVDSRDFYVDNQTIGQVVGDIALHLHQCSRKTINEDQFDQNNIENNDALSSLEDVEIYEPEFSDPVLVSMNELREKLLILSKNSFFDQPRTVSETVSELREHGWETNPLDVSKILAKMAFSRELLKNKRDDRSFYFAKEALLAN
;
A
#
# COMPACT_ATOMS: atom_id res chain seq x y z
N MET A 1 -0.31 8.36 -1.73
CA MET A 1 0.55 9.28 -0.95
C MET A 1 -0.18 9.60 0.33
N ALA A 2 0.51 9.58 1.46
CA ALA A 2 -0.12 9.84 2.75
C ALA A 2 -0.28 11.35 2.95
N LYS A 3 -1.34 11.75 3.62
CA LYS A 3 -1.63 13.15 3.91
C LYS A 3 -2.12 13.27 5.33
N ILE A 4 -1.61 14.27 6.04
CA ILE A 4 -2.11 14.65 7.37
C ILE A 4 -2.80 15.98 7.19
N LYS A 5 -4.12 16.01 7.42
CA LYS A 5 -4.91 17.23 7.39
C LYS A 5 -5.48 17.48 8.77
N LEU A 6 -5.21 18.65 9.32
CA LEU A 6 -5.67 19.05 10.65
C LEU A 6 -6.40 20.39 10.56
N ARG A 7 -7.61 20.46 11.11
CA ARG A 7 -8.43 21.67 11.16
C ARG A 7 -8.77 22.00 12.62
N ILE A 8 -8.37 23.19 13.08
CA ILE A 8 -8.65 23.67 14.44
C ILE A 8 -9.35 25.02 14.31
N GLY A 9 -10.66 25.05 14.56
CA GLY A 9 -11.47 26.25 14.39
C GLY A 9 -11.51 26.72 12.94
N LYS A 10 -10.90 27.89 12.64
CA LYS A 10 -10.78 28.44 11.28
C LYS A 10 -9.42 28.15 10.62
N ASP A 11 -8.48 27.63 11.38
CA ASP A 11 -7.12 27.38 10.94
C ASP A 11 -7.01 25.95 10.40
N GLU A 12 -6.39 25.80 9.23
CA GLU A 12 -6.20 24.52 8.55
C GLU A 12 -4.72 24.33 8.20
N ILE A 13 -4.18 23.16 8.53
CA ILE A 13 -2.85 22.72 8.10
C ILE A 13 -3.00 21.43 7.29
N GLU A 14 -2.38 21.43 6.11
CA GLU A 14 -2.20 20.25 5.28
C GLU A 14 -0.70 19.95 5.18
N VAL A 15 -0.32 18.73 5.53
CA VAL A 15 1.06 18.24 5.44
C VAL A 15 1.08 17.03 4.50
N ASP A 16 1.81 17.16 3.40
CA ASP A 16 1.91 16.15 2.34
C ASP A 16 3.18 15.32 2.53
N SER A 17 3.06 13.98 2.50
CA SER A 17 4.15 13.03 2.80
C SER A 17 5.28 12.98 1.75
N ARG A 18 5.46 14.03 0.94
CA ARG A 18 6.51 14.10 -0.09
C ARG A 18 7.89 14.37 0.51
N ASP A 19 7.94 15.05 1.66
CA ASP A 19 9.19 15.53 2.27
C ASP A 19 9.53 14.85 3.61
N PHE A 20 8.67 13.96 4.12
CA PHE A 20 8.87 13.30 5.41
C PHE A 20 8.20 11.92 5.46
N TYR A 21 8.72 11.05 6.34
CA TYR A 21 8.14 9.76 6.67
C TYR A 21 7.72 9.77 8.14
N VAL A 22 6.48 9.35 8.43
CA VAL A 22 5.97 9.14 9.79
C VAL A 22 5.50 7.70 9.87
N ASP A 23 5.98 6.96 10.87
CA ASP A 23 5.52 5.60 11.11
C ASP A 23 4.19 5.58 11.88
N ASN A 24 3.49 4.45 11.82
CA ASN A 24 2.17 4.31 12.44
C ASN A 24 2.21 4.36 13.98
N GLN A 25 3.38 4.16 14.59
CA GLN A 25 3.52 4.20 16.05
C GLN A 25 3.65 5.64 16.56
N THR A 26 4.22 6.53 15.75
CA THR A 26 4.53 7.92 16.10
C THR A 26 3.54 8.92 15.53
N ILE A 27 2.65 8.52 14.61
CA ILE A 27 1.66 9.40 13.98
C ILE A 27 0.77 10.14 14.98
N GLY A 28 0.31 9.47 16.05
CA GLY A 28 -0.52 10.09 17.08
C GLY A 28 0.22 11.21 17.82
N GLN A 29 1.51 11.02 18.07
CA GLN A 29 2.34 12.02 18.73
C GLN A 29 2.63 13.21 17.80
N VAL A 30 2.92 12.95 16.53
CA VAL A 30 3.11 14.01 15.52
C VAL A 30 1.86 14.87 15.36
N VAL A 31 0.68 14.25 15.26
CA VAL A 31 -0.60 14.97 15.19
C VAL A 31 -0.85 15.79 16.47
N GLY A 32 -0.59 15.20 17.64
CA GLY A 32 -0.72 15.88 18.93
C GLY A 32 0.20 17.11 19.06
N ASP A 33 1.46 16.98 18.64
CA ASP A 33 2.45 18.06 18.68
C ASP A 33 2.08 19.21 17.73
N ILE A 34 1.62 18.88 16.51
CA ILE A 34 1.15 19.88 15.54
C ILE A 34 -0.10 20.60 16.09
N ALA A 35 -1.05 19.86 16.68
CA ALA A 35 -2.26 20.43 17.27
C ALA A 35 -1.94 21.36 18.45
N LEU A 36 -1.03 20.95 19.33
CA LEU A 36 -0.56 21.75 20.44
C LEU A 36 0.11 23.05 19.94
N HIS A 37 0.98 22.93 18.92
CA HIS A 37 1.67 24.09 18.36
C HIS A 37 0.71 25.05 17.66
N LEU A 38 -0.29 24.54 16.95
CA LEU A 38 -1.36 25.35 16.37
C LEU A 38 -2.16 26.09 17.44
N HIS A 39 -2.58 25.40 18.51
CA HIS A 39 -3.26 26.04 19.63
C HIS A 39 -2.40 27.11 20.31
N GLN A 40 -1.09 26.88 20.44
CA GLN A 40 -0.13 27.87 20.96
C GLN A 40 0.04 29.07 20.03
N CYS A 41 0.07 28.85 18.71
CA CYS A 41 0.14 29.91 17.70
C CYS A 41 -1.15 30.74 17.67
N SER A 42 -2.33 30.12 17.75
CA SER A 42 -3.61 30.83 17.82
C SER A 42 -3.81 31.55 19.17
N ARG A 43 -3.19 31.08 20.26
CA ARG A 43 -3.17 31.76 21.58
C ARG A 43 -2.17 32.90 21.71
N LYS A 44 -1.23 33.09 20.77
CA LYS A 44 -0.29 34.22 20.79
C LYS A 44 -0.95 35.60 20.62
N THR A 45 -2.28 35.65 20.48
CA THR A 45 -3.07 36.90 20.51
C THR A 45 -3.86 37.14 21.80
N ILE A 46 -3.95 36.20 22.75
CA ILE A 46 -4.66 36.43 24.02
C ILE A 46 -3.96 35.71 25.18
N ASN A 47 -3.24 36.51 25.96
CA ASN A 47 -2.86 36.38 27.37
C ASN A 47 -2.47 34.99 27.90
N GLU A 48 -1.22 34.93 28.35
CA GLU A 48 -0.72 34.02 29.37
C GLU A 48 -1.67 34.04 30.58
N ASP A 49 -2.42 32.96 30.78
CA ASP A 49 -2.67 32.40 32.11
C ASP A 49 -3.40 31.05 32.00
N GLN A 50 -2.79 30.05 32.65
CA GLN A 50 -3.34 28.76 33.06
C GLN A 50 -3.71 27.74 31.97
N PHE A 51 -2.77 26.84 31.66
CA PHE A 51 -3.10 25.46 31.32
C PHE A 51 -2.28 24.51 32.18
N ASP A 52 -2.98 23.79 33.07
CA ASP A 52 -2.45 22.69 33.85
C ASP A 52 -1.88 21.61 32.91
N GLN A 53 -0.55 21.42 32.97
CA GLN A 53 0.22 20.47 32.18
C GLN A 53 -0.04 18.98 32.52
N ASN A 54 -1.06 18.65 33.32
CA ASN A 54 -1.15 17.35 33.97
C ASN A 54 -2.14 16.35 33.33
N ASN A 55 -2.70 16.61 32.15
CA ASN A 55 -3.68 15.71 31.52
C ASN A 55 -3.32 15.20 30.11
N ILE A 56 -2.13 15.51 29.59
CA ILE A 56 -1.68 15.01 28.27
C ILE A 56 -0.71 13.83 28.46
N GLU A 57 -1.08 12.86 29.30
CA GLU A 57 -0.32 11.61 29.45
C GLU A 57 -1.11 10.36 29.06
N ASN A 58 -2.36 10.50 28.63
CA ASN A 58 -3.18 9.36 28.26
C ASN A 58 -3.83 9.63 26.91
N ASN A 59 -3.44 8.85 25.89
CA ASN A 59 -4.08 8.39 24.63
C ASN A 59 -5.40 9.01 24.08
N ASP A 60 -5.93 10.11 24.62
CA ASP A 60 -7.28 10.64 24.38
C ASP A 60 -7.25 12.02 23.70
N ALA A 61 -6.09 12.45 23.19
CA ALA A 61 -6.00 13.66 22.37
C ALA A 61 -6.77 13.51 21.04
N LEU A 62 -6.86 12.28 20.51
CA LEU A 62 -7.56 11.98 19.26
C LEU A 62 -9.08 11.94 19.42
N SER A 63 -9.59 11.52 20.59
CA SER A 63 -11.02 11.47 20.89
C SER A 63 -11.63 12.86 21.18
N SER A 64 -10.78 13.87 21.40
CA SER A 64 -11.16 15.26 21.62
C SER A 64 -11.30 16.06 20.32
N LEU A 65 -10.94 15.50 19.16
CA LEU A 65 -11.00 16.17 17.86
C LEU A 65 -12.29 15.77 17.12
N GLU A 66 -13.10 16.78 16.77
CA GLU A 66 -14.48 16.61 16.29
C GLU A 66 -14.59 15.94 14.89
N ASP A 67 -13.55 16.07 14.04
CA ASP A 67 -13.50 15.51 12.68
C ASP A 67 -12.08 15.00 12.34
N VAL A 68 -11.70 13.83 12.84
CA VAL A 68 -10.49 13.12 12.39
C VAL A 68 -10.90 11.93 11.53
N GLU A 69 -10.77 12.07 10.22
CA GLU A 69 -10.87 10.96 9.28
C GLU A 69 -9.46 10.42 9.00
N ILE A 70 -9.10 9.31 9.66
CA ILE A 70 -7.88 8.57 9.35
C ILE A 70 -8.19 7.68 8.15
N TYR A 71 -7.72 8.06 6.98
CA TYR A 71 -7.74 7.18 5.81
C TYR A 71 -6.58 6.20 5.91
N GLU A 72 -6.77 5.09 6.61
CA GLU A 72 -5.86 3.95 6.51
C GLU A 72 -6.22 3.18 5.22
N PRO A 73 -5.31 3.06 4.24
CA PRO A 73 -5.50 2.06 3.21
C PRO A 73 -5.54 0.69 3.90
N GLU A 74 -6.66 -0.02 3.79
CA GLU A 74 -6.81 -1.37 4.34
C GLU A 74 -5.74 -2.28 3.72
N PHE A 75 -4.61 -2.45 4.41
CA PHE A 75 -3.66 -3.50 4.10
C PHE A 75 -4.29 -4.82 4.57
N SER A 76 -5.10 -5.40 3.70
CA SER A 76 -5.53 -6.78 3.90
C SER A 76 -4.27 -7.65 3.91
N ASP A 77 -4.06 -8.43 4.98
CA ASP A 77 -3.00 -9.43 5.00
C ASP A 77 -3.15 -10.31 3.75
N PRO A 78 -2.08 -10.50 2.97
CA PRO A 78 -2.21 -11.21 1.72
C PRO A 78 -2.62 -12.66 1.98
N VAL A 79 -3.63 -13.12 1.24
CA VAL A 79 -4.19 -14.46 1.41
C VAL A 79 -3.23 -15.46 0.79
N LEU A 80 -2.77 -16.44 1.58
CA LEU A 80 -1.97 -17.55 1.08
C LEU A 80 -2.76 -18.35 0.05
N VAL A 81 -2.26 -18.42 -1.17
CA VAL A 81 -2.91 -19.16 -2.26
C VAL A 81 -2.30 -20.55 -2.39
N SER A 82 -3.14 -21.58 -2.38
CA SER A 82 -2.70 -22.96 -2.58
C SER A 82 -2.31 -23.21 -4.05
N MET A 83 -1.49 -24.23 -4.31
CA MET A 83 -1.10 -24.58 -5.69
C MET A 83 -2.29 -24.86 -6.63
N ASN A 84 -3.42 -25.33 -6.10
CA ASN A 84 -4.61 -25.65 -6.90
C ASN A 84 -5.33 -24.37 -7.36
N GLU A 85 -5.34 -23.34 -6.52
CA GLU A 85 -5.96 -22.04 -6.80
C GLU A 85 -5.03 -21.11 -7.59
N LEU A 86 -3.71 -21.33 -7.47
CA LEU A 86 -2.69 -20.49 -8.11
C LEU A 86 -2.87 -20.41 -9.63
N ARG A 87 -3.29 -21.50 -10.28
CA ARG A 87 -3.59 -21.47 -11.71
C ARG A 87 -4.73 -20.51 -12.03
N GLU A 88 -5.80 -20.49 -11.23
CA GLU A 88 -6.94 -19.59 -11.44
C GLU A 88 -6.53 -18.13 -11.25
N LYS A 89 -5.67 -17.84 -10.25
CA LYS A 89 -5.12 -16.49 -10.06
C LYS A 89 -4.26 -16.04 -11.25
N LEU A 90 -3.40 -16.91 -11.77
CA LEU A 90 -2.62 -16.62 -12.97
C LEU A 90 -3.49 -16.41 -14.22
N LEU A 91 -4.64 -17.09 -14.32
CA LEU A 91 -5.61 -16.84 -15.39
C LEU A 91 -6.28 -15.47 -15.26
N ILE A 92 -6.53 -14.99 -14.04
CA ILE A 92 -7.01 -13.61 -13.82
C ILE A 92 -5.96 -12.61 -14.32
N LEU A 93 -4.69 -12.78 -13.96
CA LEU A 93 -3.61 -11.92 -14.47
C LEU A 93 -3.53 -11.95 -16.00
N SER A 94 -3.68 -13.14 -16.61
CA SER A 94 -3.71 -13.27 -18.07
C SER A 94 -4.88 -12.53 -18.71
N LYS A 95 -6.06 -12.54 -18.11
CA LYS A 95 -7.22 -11.77 -18.60
C LYS A 95 -7.03 -10.27 -18.46
N ASN A 96 -6.23 -9.83 -17.48
CA ASN A 96 -5.88 -8.44 -17.25
C ASN A 96 -4.66 -7.99 -18.11
N SER A 97 -4.34 -8.71 -19.20
CA SER A 97 -3.23 -8.38 -20.10
C SER A 97 -1.83 -8.38 -19.47
N PHE A 98 -1.66 -8.94 -18.26
CA PHE A 98 -0.36 -8.96 -17.58
C PHE A 98 0.73 -9.67 -18.39
N PHE A 99 0.35 -10.76 -19.05
CA PHE A 99 1.22 -11.58 -19.89
C PHE A 99 1.31 -11.10 -21.35
N ASP A 100 0.72 -9.96 -21.71
CA ASP A 100 0.89 -9.42 -23.07
C ASP A 100 2.34 -8.97 -23.32
N GLN A 101 3.09 -8.71 -22.25
CA GLN A 101 4.52 -8.50 -22.28
C GLN A 101 5.26 -9.70 -21.66
N PRO A 102 6.53 -9.95 -22.02
CA PRO A 102 7.34 -10.97 -21.38
C PRO A 102 7.54 -10.70 -19.88
N ARG A 103 7.06 -11.60 -19.03
CA ARG A 103 7.16 -11.52 -17.56
C ARG A 103 7.99 -12.64 -16.98
N THR A 104 8.73 -12.34 -15.93
CA THR A 104 9.50 -13.28 -15.14
C THR A 104 8.68 -13.83 -13.96
N VAL A 105 9.18 -14.90 -13.34
CA VAL A 105 8.56 -15.46 -12.12
C VAL A 105 8.50 -14.40 -11.00
N SER A 106 9.55 -13.59 -10.83
CA SER A 106 9.61 -12.56 -9.79
C SER A 106 8.57 -11.45 -10.01
N GLU A 107 8.40 -11.01 -11.25
CA GLU A 107 7.37 -10.02 -11.60
C GLU A 107 5.97 -10.59 -11.37
N THR A 108 5.75 -11.86 -11.75
CA THR A 108 4.46 -12.53 -11.52
C THR A 108 4.13 -12.65 -10.04
N VAL A 109 5.10 -12.99 -9.19
CA VAL A 109 4.91 -13.06 -7.72
C VAL A 109 4.57 -11.67 -7.16
N SER A 110 5.22 -10.62 -7.67
CA SER A 110 4.97 -9.25 -7.23
C SER A 110 3.56 -8.80 -7.59
N GLU A 111 3.12 -9.08 -8.82
CA GLU A 111 1.77 -8.79 -9.30
C GLU A 111 0.69 -9.53 -8.49
N LEU A 112 0.92 -10.81 -8.16
CA LEU A 112 0.01 -11.59 -7.31
C LEU A 112 -0.12 -10.94 -5.93
N ARG A 113 0.99 -10.44 -5.37
CA ARG A 113 0.99 -9.74 -4.08
C ARG A 113 0.26 -8.40 -4.16
N GLU A 114 0.35 -7.67 -5.27
CA GLU A 114 -0.44 -6.45 -5.49
C GLU A 114 -1.96 -6.72 -5.52
N HIS A 115 -2.35 -7.94 -5.92
CA HIS A 115 -3.73 -8.44 -5.85
C HIS A 115 -4.09 -9.06 -4.48
N GLY A 116 -3.23 -8.92 -3.46
CA GLY A 116 -3.45 -9.46 -2.13
C GLY A 116 -3.28 -10.99 -2.03
N TRP A 117 -2.54 -11.60 -2.94
CA TRP A 117 -2.29 -13.06 -2.94
C TRP A 117 -0.82 -13.36 -2.62
N GLU A 118 -0.59 -14.02 -1.48
CA GLU A 118 0.75 -14.47 -1.11
C GLU A 118 1.03 -15.86 -1.72
N THR A 119 2.17 -15.99 -2.39
CA THR A 119 2.54 -17.20 -3.14
C THR A 119 4.02 -17.52 -3.01
N ASN A 120 4.34 -18.83 -3.06
CA ASN A 120 5.72 -19.28 -3.12
C ASN A 120 6.26 -19.16 -4.56
N PRO A 121 7.39 -18.47 -4.81
CA PRO A 121 7.99 -18.35 -6.13
C PRO A 121 8.25 -19.69 -6.84
N LEU A 122 8.57 -20.74 -6.08
CA LEU A 122 8.79 -22.08 -6.63
C LEU A 122 7.50 -22.65 -7.24
N ASP A 123 6.38 -22.45 -6.57
CA ASP A 123 5.09 -22.95 -7.01
C ASP A 123 4.58 -22.14 -8.20
N VAL A 124 4.79 -20.82 -8.20
CA VAL A 124 4.56 -19.96 -9.38
C VAL A 124 5.38 -20.46 -10.57
N SER A 125 6.67 -20.76 -10.37
CA SER A 125 7.52 -21.30 -11.44
C SER A 125 7.00 -22.64 -11.99
N LYS A 126 6.53 -23.55 -11.14
CA LYS A 126 5.97 -24.84 -11.57
C LYS A 126 4.68 -24.66 -12.38
N ILE A 127 3.76 -23.81 -11.92
CA ILE A 127 2.50 -23.57 -12.62
C ILE A 127 2.73 -22.83 -13.93
N LEU A 128 3.59 -21.82 -13.98
CA LEU A 128 3.96 -21.14 -15.23
C LEU A 128 4.60 -22.10 -16.23
N ALA A 129 5.48 -22.99 -15.78
CA ALA A 129 6.06 -24.03 -16.63
C ALA A 129 4.99 -25.00 -17.15
N LYS A 130 3.99 -25.36 -16.32
CA LYS A 130 2.85 -26.20 -16.73
C LYS A 130 1.96 -25.50 -17.76
N MET A 131 1.67 -24.21 -17.57
CA MET A 131 0.91 -23.38 -18.52
C MET A 131 1.66 -23.20 -19.84
N ALA A 132 2.99 -23.08 -19.80
CA ALA A 132 3.80 -23.06 -21.01
C ALA A 132 3.77 -24.42 -21.74
N PHE A 133 3.80 -25.52 -21.00
CA PHE A 133 3.69 -26.87 -21.55
C PHE A 133 2.30 -27.14 -22.18
N SER A 134 1.22 -26.65 -21.55
CA SER A 134 -0.15 -26.75 -22.09
C SER A 134 -0.44 -25.75 -23.23
N ARG A 135 0.55 -24.93 -23.63
CA ARG A 135 0.45 -23.89 -24.66
C ARG A 135 -0.52 -22.75 -24.33
N GLU A 136 -0.86 -22.58 -23.05
CA GLU A 136 -1.58 -21.41 -22.54
C GLU A 136 -0.66 -20.18 -22.57
N LEU A 137 0.62 -20.38 -22.25
CA LEU A 137 1.67 -19.36 -22.33
C LEU A 137 2.80 -19.82 -23.25
N LEU A 138 3.59 -18.87 -23.71
CA LEU A 138 4.86 -19.09 -24.38
C LEU A 138 5.99 -18.80 -23.41
N LYS A 139 7.07 -19.58 -23.52
CA LYS A 139 8.28 -19.43 -22.70
C LYS A 139 9.46 -19.07 -23.59
N ASN A 140 10.18 -18.02 -23.24
CA ASN A 140 11.45 -17.64 -23.86
C ASN A 140 12.55 -17.57 -22.79
N LYS A 141 13.80 -17.80 -23.17
CA LYS A 141 14.97 -17.64 -22.31
C LYS A 141 15.89 -16.57 -22.90
N ARG A 142 16.18 -15.52 -22.13
CA ARG A 142 17.15 -14.47 -22.48
C ARG A 142 18.06 -14.23 -21.28
N ASP A 143 19.38 -14.19 -21.50
CA ASP A 143 20.39 -13.90 -20.47
C ASP A 143 20.14 -14.66 -19.15
N ASP A 144 19.94 -15.97 -19.30
CA ASP A 144 19.64 -16.93 -18.22
C ASP A 144 18.30 -16.77 -17.47
N ARG A 145 17.48 -15.77 -17.84
CA ARG A 145 16.14 -15.57 -17.28
C ARG A 145 15.06 -16.19 -18.15
N SER A 146 14.10 -16.84 -17.50
CA SER A 146 12.89 -17.36 -18.16
C SER A 146 11.80 -16.31 -18.15
N PHE A 147 11.26 -16.04 -19.33
CA PHE A 147 10.14 -15.11 -19.55
C PHE A 147 8.92 -15.89 -20.06
N TYR A 148 7.75 -15.46 -19.61
CA TYR A 148 6.45 -16.02 -19.94
C TYR A 148 5.55 -14.93 -20.52
N PHE A 149 4.83 -15.23 -21.59
CA PHE A 149 3.92 -14.28 -22.25
C PHE A 149 2.77 -15.02 -22.96
N ALA A 150 1.66 -14.31 -23.17
CA ALA A 150 0.47 -14.84 -23.83
C ALA A 150 0.71 -15.03 -25.33
N LYS A 151 0.07 -16.05 -25.89
CA LYS A 151 0.16 -16.34 -27.34
C LYS A 151 -0.50 -15.24 -28.19
N GLU A 152 -1.55 -14.61 -27.67
CA GLU A 152 -2.33 -13.57 -28.36
C GLU A 152 -1.53 -12.28 -28.58
N ALA A 153 -0.56 -11.99 -27.70
CA ALA A 153 0.35 -10.86 -27.84
C ALA A 153 1.25 -10.93 -29.10
N LEU A 154 1.42 -12.11 -29.70
CA LEU A 154 2.14 -12.26 -30.97
C LEU A 154 1.28 -11.95 -32.20
N LEU A 155 -0.04 -11.91 -32.07
CA LEU A 155 -0.97 -11.65 -33.17
C LEU A 155 -1.32 -10.15 -33.30
N ALA A 156 -0.90 -9.33 -32.35
CA ALA A 156 -1.17 -7.89 -32.31
C ALA A 156 -0.07 -7.02 -32.97
N ASN A 157 0.85 -7.62 -33.74
CA ASN A 157 1.91 -6.91 -34.48
C ASN A 157 1.64 -6.86 -35.98
#